data_AF-A0A955UJY1-F1
#
_entry.id   AF-A0A955UJY1-F1
#
_cell.length_a   1.000
_cell.length_b   1.000
_cell.length_c   1.000
_cell.angle_alpha   90.00
_cell.angle_beta   90.00
_cell.angle_gamma   90.00
#
_symmetry.space_group_name_H-M   'P 1'
#
loop_
_entity.id
_entity.type
_entity.pdbx_description
1 polymer ?
#
loop_
_entity_poly.entity_id
_entity_poly.type
_entity_poly.pdbx_seq_one_letter_code
_entity_poly.pdbx_strand_id
1 'polypeptide(L)'
;MSTRVRRIAAVIAATLLLTTTFTTTAVAQTRSQSDAANAPPAVDVLLLRPAGFVSLVVGTGLFLASMPIVLVTRPHEIGTPFDQLVLRPARYLWADPIGGH
;
A
#
# COMPACT_ATOMS: atom_id res chain seq x y z
N MET A 1 29.03 4.28 -21.45
CA MET A 1 28.30 4.24 -20.16
C MET A 1 29.20 3.60 -19.13
N SER A 2 29.60 4.30 -18.07
CA SER A 2 30.65 3.80 -17.15
C SER A 2 30.16 2.58 -16.37
N THR A 3 31.04 1.62 -16.14
CA THR A 3 30.76 0.36 -15.42
C THR A 3 30.16 0.59 -14.02
N ARG A 4 30.40 1.77 -13.43
CA ARG A 4 29.82 2.20 -12.15
C ARG A 4 28.33 2.53 -12.27
N VAL A 5 27.91 3.25 -13.33
CA VAL A 5 26.50 3.58 -13.58
C VAL A 5 25.68 2.31 -13.83
N ARG A 6 26.25 1.34 -14.56
CA ARG A 6 25.59 0.05 -14.80
C ARG A 6 25.42 -0.77 -13.51
N ARG A 7 26.41 -0.73 -12.60
CA ARG A 7 26.32 -1.38 -11.29
C ARG A 7 25.31 -0.70 -10.36
N ILE A 8 25.28 0.63 -10.33
CA ILE A 8 24.29 1.36 -9.52
C ILE A 8 22.87 1.09 -10.03
N ALA A 9 22.65 1.14 -11.34
CA ALA A 9 21.36 0.79 -11.93
C ALA A 9 20.96 -0.67 -11.63
N ALA A 10 21.91 -1.61 -11.68
CA ALA A 10 21.65 -3.01 -11.35
C ALA A 10 21.32 -3.20 -9.86
N VAL A 11 21.97 -2.48 -8.96
CA VAL A 11 21.67 -2.53 -7.51
C VAL A 11 20.28 -1.97 -7.24
N ILE A 12 19.92 -0.84 -7.83
CA ILE A 12 18.59 -0.24 -7.69
C ILE A 12 17.51 -1.18 -8.23
N ALA A 13 17.72 -1.77 -9.41
CA ALA A 13 16.81 -2.73 -10.01
C ALA A 13 16.68 -4.01 -9.15
N ALA A 14 17.78 -4.52 -8.60
CA ALA A 14 17.77 -5.68 -7.72
C ALA A 14 17.04 -5.40 -6.40
N THR A 15 17.23 -4.23 -5.80
CA THR A 15 16.46 -3.82 -4.61
C THR A 15 14.97 -3.66 -4.91
N LEU A 16 14.63 -3.13 -6.09
CA LEU A 16 13.23 -2.98 -6.51
C LEU A 16 12.55 -4.33 -6.79
N LEU A 17 13.30 -5.31 -7.30
CA LEU A 17 12.82 -6.68 -7.52
C LEU A 17 12.78 -7.51 -6.23
N LEU A 18 13.59 -7.18 -5.21
CA LEU A 18 13.53 -7.82 -3.90
C LEU A 18 12.39 -7.27 -3.04
N THR A 19 11.95 -6.03 -3.24
CA THR A 19 10.81 -5.48 -2.50
C THR A 19 9.46 -5.99 -3.03
N THR A 20 9.38 -6.48 -4.27
CA THR A 20 8.14 -7.08 -4.81
C THR A 20 7.80 -8.43 -4.17
N THR A 21 8.78 -9.20 -3.68
CA THR A 21 8.52 -10.48 -2.99
C THR A 21 7.98 -10.31 -1.57
N PHE A 22 8.14 -9.12 -0.98
CA PHE A 22 7.49 -8.72 0.28
C PHE A 22 6.21 -7.91 0.06
N THR A 23 5.60 -7.99 -1.13
CA THR A 23 4.18 -7.63 -1.25
C THR A 23 3.40 -8.68 -0.49
N THR A 24 3.20 -8.44 0.81
CA THR A 24 2.05 -8.98 1.53
C THR A 24 0.88 -8.75 0.60
N THR A 25 0.27 -9.83 0.11
CA THR A 25 -0.91 -9.76 -0.73
C THR A 25 -1.81 -8.72 -0.10
N ALA A 26 -2.00 -7.57 -0.75
CA ALA A 26 -3.02 -6.63 -0.36
C ALA A 26 -4.29 -7.46 -0.42
N VAL A 27 -4.74 -7.94 0.73
CA VAL A 27 -5.95 -8.71 0.84
C VAL A 27 -6.99 -7.67 0.50
N ALA A 28 -7.35 -7.60 -0.79
CA ALA A 28 -8.52 -6.93 -1.26
C ALA A 28 -9.67 -7.70 -0.61
N GLN A 29 -9.96 -7.36 0.64
CA GLN A 29 -11.18 -7.77 1.29
C GLN A 29 -12.28 -7.00 0.57
N THR A 30 -12.72 -7.57 -0.55
CA THR A 30 -14.07 -7.41 -1.06
C THR A 30 -15.02 -8.09 -0.08
N ARG A 31 -14.96 -7.70 1.20
CA ARG A 31 -16.02 -8.01 2.16
C ARG A 31 -16.93 -6.81 2.11
N SER A 32 -18.06 -7.02 1.45
CA SER A 32 -19.22 -6.15 1.51
C SER A 32 -19.39 -5.65 2.94
N GLN A 33 -19.51 -4.34 3.06
CA GLN A 33 -19.78 -3.56 4.29
C GLN A 33 -21.04 -4.02 5.07
N SER A 34 -21.71 -5.09 4.63
CA SER A 34 -22.96 -5.62 5.17
C SER A 34 -22.81 -6.84 6.08
N ASP A 35 -21.65 -7.50 6.10
CA ASP A 35 -21.35 -8.58 7.06
C ASP A 35 -20.16 -8.15 7.91
N ALA A 36 -20.40 -7.24 8.85
CA ALA A 36 -19.45 -6.92 9.91
C ALA A 36 -19.17 -8.22 10.68
N ALA A 37 -18.03 -8.85 10.36
CA ALA A 37 -17.42 -9.76 11.30
C ALA A 37 -17.18 -8.95 12.57
N ASN A 38 -17.45 -9.55 13.74
CA ASN A 38 -17.34 -8.85 15.01
C ASN A 38 -15.92 -9.11 15.51
N ALA A 39 -14.90 -8.41 15.01
CA ALA A 39 -13.61 -8.42 15.68
C ALA A 39 -13.80 -7.73 17.04
N PRO A 40 -13.32 -8.34 18.13
CA PRO A 40 -13.35 -7.69 19.43
C PRO A 40 -12.70 -6.29 19.31
N PRO A 41 -13.31 -5.22 19.86
CA PRO A 41 -12.75 -3.87 19.75
C PRO A 41 -11.30 -3.76 20.23
N ALA A 42 -10.89 -4.63 21.15
CA ALA A 42 -9.51 -4.77 21.58
C ALA A 42 -8.57 -5.21 20.43
N VAL A 43 -8.98 -6.19 19.62
CA VAL A 43 -8.21 -6.66 18.45
C VAL A 43 -8.14 -5.59 17.38
N ASP A 44 -9.24 -4.85 17.18
CA ASP A 44 -9.30 -3.72 16.26
C ASP A 44 -8.25 -2.64 16.61
N VAL A 45 -8.23 -2.24 17.87
CA VAL A 45 -7.32 -1.17 18.34
C VAL A 45 -5.87 -1.63 18.48
N LEU A 46 -5.62 -2.86 18.96
CA LEU A 46 -4.26 -3.33 19.25
C LEU A 46 -3.51 -3.88 18.03
N LEU A 47 -4.21 -4.46 17.06
CA LEU A 47 -3.56 -5.16 15.95
C LEU A 47 -3.90 -4.51 14.60
N LEU A 48 -5.19 -4.33 14.36
CA LEU A 48 -5.73 -3.86 13.08
C LEU A 48 -5.40 -2.39 12.80
N ARG A 49 -5.49 -1.49 13.80
CA ARG A 49 -5.09 -0.07 13.65
C ARG A 49 -3.58 0.12 13.42
N PRO A 50 -2.66 -0.49 14.19
CA PRO A 50 -1.24 -0.43 13.88
C PRO A 50 -0.91 -1.03 12.52
N ALA A 51 -1.54 -2.14 12.14
CA ALA A 51 -1.37 -2.73 10.82
C ALA A 51 -1.87 -1.80 9.70
N GLY A 52 -3.01 -1.12 9.90
CA GLY A 52 -3.53 -0.10 8.99
C GLY A 52 -2.59 1.11 8.85
N PHE A 53 -1.91 1.50 9.94
CA PHE A 53 -0.92 2.57 9.89
C PHE A 53 0.32 2.16 9.11
N VAL A 54 0.82 0.95 9.33
CA VAL A 54 1.93 0.40 8.55
C VAL A 54 1.55 0.28 7.08
N SER A 55 0.33 -0.17 6.77
CA SER A 55 -0.14 -0.28 5.38
C SER A 55 -0.25 1.08 4.70
N LEU A 56 -0.65 2.14 5.42
CA LEU A 56 -0.62 3.51 4.91
C LEU A 56 0.80 3.98 4.58
N VAL A 57 1.76 3.77 5.50
CA VAL A 57 3.15 4.17 5.28
C VAL A 57 3.76 3.43 4.09
N VAL A 58 3.56 2.11 4.03
CA VAL A 58 4.06 1.26 2.94
C VAL A 58 3.37 1.63 1.62
N GLY A 59 2.05 1.77 1.63
CA GLY A 59 1.26 2.13 0.46
C GLY A 59 1.65 3.50 -0.10
N THR A 60 1.84 4.49 0.77
CA THR A 60 2.31 5.83 0.36
C THR A 60 3.73 5.76 -0.22
N GLY A 61 4.63 4.99 0.38
CA GLY A 61 5.97 4.76 -0.16
C GLY A 61 5.95 4.10 -1.54
N LEU A 62 5.09 3.08 -1.72
CA LEU A 62 4.91 2.39 -3.00
C LEU A 62 4.29 3.30 -4.06
N PHE A 63 3.36 4.16 -3.66
CA PHE A 63 2.78 5.18 -4.53
C PHE A 63 3.85 6.13 -5.01
N LEU A 64 4.67 6.71 -4.12
CA LEU A 64 5.78 7.59 -4.50
C LEU A 64 6.79 6.90 -5.43
N ALA A 65 7.12 5.63 -5.19
CA ALA A 65 8.04 4.87 -6.03
C ALA A 65 7.46 4.54 -7.42
N SER A 66 6.15 4.25 -7.50
CA SER A 66 5.45 3.95 -8.75
C SER A 66 5.00 5.19 -9.51
N MET A 67 4.83 6.33 -8.82
CA MET A 67 4.39 7.61 -9.37
C MET A 67 5.14 8.03 -10.63
N PRO A 68 6.49 8.05 -10.68
CA PRO A 68 7.20 8.44 -11.89
C PRO A 68 6.93 7.50 -13.06
N ILE A 69 6.75 6.21 -12.81
CA ILE A 69 6.45 5.21 -13.85
C ILE A 69 5.02 5.43 -14.39
N VAL A 70 4.05 5.62 -13.51
CA VAL A 70 2.65 5.86 -13.88
C VAL A 70 2.52 7.19 -14.62
N LEU A 71 3.24 8.24 -14.19
CA LEU A 71 3.20 9.54 -14.84
C LEU A 71 3.76 9.49 -16.28
N VAL A 72 4.78 8.67 -16.52
CA VAL A 72 5.37 8.49 -17.86
C VAL A 72 4.52 7.57 -18.75
N THR A 73 3.95 6.50 -18.19
CA THR A 73 3.24 5.49 -18.97
C THR A 73 1.75 5.81 -19.17
N ARG A 74 1.07 6.23 -18.10
CA ARG A 74 -0.38 6.47 -18.04
C ARG A 74 -0.72 7.61 -17.08
N PRO A 75 -0.39 8.87 -17.43
CA PRO A 75 -0.56 10.02 -16.55
C PRO A 75 -2.01 10.27 -16.11
N HIS A 76 -2.99 9.92 -16.96
CA HIS A 76 -4.42 10.07 -16.66
C HIS A 76 -4.94 9.07 -15.61
N GLU A 77 -4.21 7.98 -15.36
CA GLU A 77 -4.59 6.91 -14.44
C GLU A 77 -3.84 7.00 -13.10
N ILE A 78 -3.29 8.16 -12.72
CA ILE A 78 -2.61 8.30 -11.43
C ILE A 78 -3.57 8.23 -10.23
N GLY A 79 -4.85 8.51 -10.46
CA GLY A 79 -5.88 8.47 -9.42
C GLY A 79 -6.18 7.07 -8.88
N THR A 80 -6.12 6.04 -9.74
CA THR A 80 -6.37 4.64 -9.36
C THR A 80 -5.35 4.08 -8.35
N PRO A 81 -4.02 4.17 -8.58
CA PRO A 81 -3.04 3.73 -7.60
C PRO A 81 -3.06 4.61 -6.35
N PHE A 82 -3.34 5.92 -6.45
CA PHE A 82 -3.50 6.79 -5.29
C PHE A 82 -4.68 6.36 -4.39
N ASP A 83 -5.84 6.08 -4.98
CA ASP A 83 -7.02 5.64 -4.24
C ASP A 83 -6.78 4.31 -3.52
N GLN A 84 -6.10 3.38 -4.19
CA GLN A 84 -5.79 2.05 -3.65
C GLN A 84 -4.72 2.08 -2.56
N LEU A 85 -3.61 2.78 -2.80
CA LEU A 85 -2.41 2.72 -1.95
C LEU A 85 -2.41 3.74 -0.81
N VAL A 86 -3.18 4.83 -0.93
CA VAL A 86 -3.19 5.93 0.04
C VAL A 86 -4.58 6.13 0.63
N LEU A 87 -5.59 6.33 -0.22
CA LEU A 87 -6.91 6.77 0.25
C LEU A 87 -7.65 5.68 1.03
N ARG A 88 -7.58 4.43 0.59
CA ARG A 88 -8.19 3.30 1.30
C ARG A 88 -7.57 3.05 2.69
N PRO A 89 -6.25 2.92 2.85
CA PRO A 89 -5.63 2.81 4.17
C PRO A 89 -5.93 4.02 5.08
N ALA A 90 -6.00 5.22 4.51
CA ALA A 90 -6.35 6.42 5.25
C ALA A 90 -7.80 6.36 5.77
N ARG A 91 -8.76 6.00 4.91
CA ARG A 91 -10.17 5.83 5.32
C ARG A 91 -10.33 4.78 6.40
N TYR A 92 -9.62 3.66 6.28
CA TYR A 92 -9.62 2.61 7.29
C TYR A 92 -9.18 3.13 8.68
N LEU A 93 -8.18 4.01 8.75
CA LEU A 93 -7.70 4.53 10.03
C LEU A 93 -8.60 5.60 10.66
N TRP A 94 -9.15 6.48 9.82
CA TRP A 94 -9.75 7.74 10.26
C TRP A 94 -11.25 7.86 10.02
N ALA A 95 -11.81 7.10 9.09
CA ALA A 95 -13.22 7.16 8.72
C ALA A 95 -14.02 5.93 9.18
N ASP A 96 -13.39 4.76 9.26
CA ASP A 96 -14.07 3.54 9.69
C ASP A 96 -14.29 3.51 11.21
N PRO A 97 -15.52 3.15 11.65
CA PRO A 97 -15.86 3.07 13.07
C PRO A 97 -15.11 1.90 13.73
N ILE A 98 -14.61 2.16 14.94
CA ILE A 98 -13.97 1.15 15.80
C ILE A 98 -14.88 -0.06 16.02
N GLY A 99 -14.37 -1.26 15.77
CA GLY A 99 -15.10 -2.51 15.94
C GLY A 99 -16.14 -2.82 14.84
N GLY A 100 -16.08 -2.16 13.69
CA GLY A 100 -16.90 -2.45 12.51
C GLY A 100 -16.34 -3.53 11.57
N HIS A 101 -15.30 -4.26 11.98
CA HIS A 101 -14.51 -5.19 11.16
C HIS A 101 -14.46 -6.59 11.75
#